data_AF-A0A968SNY2-F1
#
_entry.id   AF-A0A968SNY2-F1
#
_cell.length_a   1.000
_cell.length_b   1.000
_cell.length_c   1.000
_cell.angle_alpha   90.00
_cell.angle_beta   90.00
_cell.angle_gamma   90.00
#
_symmetry.space_group_name_H-M   'P 1'
#
loop_
_entity.id
_entity.type
_entity.pdbx_description
1 polymer ?
#
loop_
_entity_poly.entity_id
_entity_poly.type
_entity_poly.pdbx_seq_one_letter_code
_entity_poly.pdbx_strand_id
1 'polypeptide(L)'
;MSRTPFDQLSKQLMEELLSPYGQVQINKEVLGEARYIDLWFSPRPEIAPDTSILGLLGRLTAHPCLIEPFRNAPTASELESCLLKLYSIRIDSRREAKREKRPLSDEQLPHLWILTPTASQDFCKILEAMRLRAGLQGSTSP
;
A
#
# COMPACT_ATOMS: atom_id res chain seq x y z
N MET A 1 16.21 -8.73 -6.02
CA MET A 1 15.44 -8.28 -7.21
C MET A 1 14.84 -9.50 -7.90
N SER A 2 13.54 -9.76 -7.70
CA SER A 2 12.80 -10.67 -8.58
C SER A 2 12.32 -9.87 -9.81
N ARG A 3 13.18 -9.73 -10.82
CA ARG A 3 12.83 -9.03 -12.06
C ARG A 3 11.97 -9.92 -12.94
N THR A 4 10.71 -10.13 -12.55
CA THR A 4 9.72 -10.61 -13.51
C THR A 4 9.29 -9.42 -14.38
N PRO A 5 9.01 -9.62 -15.68
CA PRO A 5 8.53 -8.54 -16.53
C PRO A 5 7.27 -7.85 -16.00
N PHE A 6 6.40 -8.60 -15.31
CA PHE A 6 5.19 -8.07 -14.67
C PHE A 6 5.51 -7.10 -13.53
N ASP A 7 6.44 -7.48 -12.64
CA ASP A 7 6.87 -6.64 -11.52
C ASP A 7 7.43 -5.30 -12.02
N GLN A 8 8.33 -5.37 -13.01
CA GLN A 8 8.95 -4.17 -13.59
C GLN A 8 7.92 -3.28 -14.30
N LEU A 9 7.04 -3.86 -15.12
CA LEU A 9 6.00 -3.12 -15.82
C LEU A 9 5.06 -2.41 -14.84
N SER A 10 4.61 -3.12 -13.81
CA SER A 10 3.69 -2.57 -12.81
C SER A 10 4.29 -1.38 -12.08
N LYS A 11 5.56 -1.50 -11.67
CA LYS A 11 6.30 -0.42 -10.98
C LYS A 11 6.49 0.81 -11.88
N GLN A 12 6.95 0.62 -13.11
CA GLN A 12 7.18 1.70 -14.07
C GLN A 12 5.88 2.42 -14.46
N LEU A 13 4.82 1.67 -14.76
CA LEU A 13 3.52 2.26 -15.10
C LEU A 13 2.98 3.11 -13.95
N MET A 14 3.05 2.59 -12.73
CA MET A 14 2.52 3.29 -11.56
C MET A 14 3.36 4.52 -11.21
N GLU A 15 4.69 4.46 -11.37
CA GLU A 15 5.56 5.63 -11.23
C GLU A 15 5.23 6.72 -12.25
N GLU A 16 5.06 6.36 -13.52
CA GLU A 16 4.69 7.32 -14.57
C GLU A 16 3.34 8.01 -14.27
N LEU A 17 2.33 7.22 -13.87
CA LEU A 17 0.99 7.74 -13.59
C LEU A 17 0.93 8.61 -12.34
N LEU A 18 1.74 8.33 -11.32
CA LEU A 18 1.63 8.98 -10.00
C LEU A 18 2.65 10.10 -9.77
N SER A 19 3.79 10.11 -10.48
CA SER A 19 4.82 11.15 -10.35
C SER A 19 4.30 12.59 -10.50
N PRO A 20 3.29 12.89 -11.35
CA PRO A 20 2.70 14.23 -11.42
C PRO A 20 2.01 14.69 -10.13
N TYR A 21 1.53 13.75 -9.30
CA TYR A 21 0.64 14.01 -8.16
C TYR A 21 1.33 13.83 -6.79
N GLY A 22 2.59 13.42 -6.75
CA GLY A 22 3.24 13.06 -5.51
C GLY A 22 4.68 12.61 -5.64
N GLN A 23 5.25 12.17 -4.52
CA GLN A 23 6.53 11.48 -4.50
C GLN A 23 6.29 9.98 -4.65
N VAL A 24 6.93 9.37 -5.65
CA VAL A 24 6.98 7.93 -5.84
C VAL A 24 8.36 7.41 -5.43
N GLN A 25 8.40 6.27 -4.74
CA GLN A 25 9.64 5.53 -4.48
C GLN A 25 9.41 4.05 -4.79
N ILE A 26 10.02 3.55 -5.86
CA ILE A 26 10.03 2.12 -6.21
C ILE A 26 11.07 1.40 -5.35
N ASN A 27 10.76 0.17 -4.90
CA ASN A 27 11.64 -0.65 -4.07
C ASN A 27 12.13 0.13 -2.83
N LYS A 28 11.22 0.79 -2.11
CA LYS A 28 11.56 1.50 -0.88
C LYS A 28 11.97 0.49 0.19
N GLU A 29 13.18 0.61 0.70
CA GLU A 29 13.67 -0.21 1.80
C GLU A 29 12.86 0.07 3.08
N VAL A 30 12.51 -0.98 3.80
CA VAL A 30 11.87 -0.89 5.12
C VAL A 30 12.98 -0.99 6.17
N LEU A 31 13.25 0.11 6.89
CA LEU A 31 14.35 0.15 7.86
C LEU A 31 14.20 -0.92 8.95
N GLY A 32 15.28 -1.65 9.22
CA GLY A 32 15.29 -2.73 10.21
C GLY A 32 14.72 -4.06 9.71
N GLU A 33 14.20 -4.11 8.49
CA GLU A 33 13.72 -5.31 7.82
C GLU A 33 14.49 -5.49 6.51
N ALA A 34 14.95 -6.70 6.18
CA ALA A 34 15.57 -6.97 4.87
C ALA A 34 14.48 -7.10 3.77
N ARG A 35 13.56 -6.13 3.69
CA ARG A 35 12.39 -6.14 2.81
C ARG A 35 12.22 -4.80 2.10
N TYR A 36 11.61 -4.88 0.92
CA TYR A 36 11.33 -3.73 0.07
C TYR A 36 9.84 -3.63 -0.19
N ILE A 37 9.33 -2.40 -0.13
CA ILE A 37 8.01 -2.04 -0.62
C ILE A 37 8.11 -1.87 -2.12
N ASP A 38 7.22 -2.49 -2.86
CA ASP A 38 7.27 -2.44 -4.33
C ASP A 38 7.10 -1.01 -4.84
N LEU A 39 6.10 -0.29 -4.32
CA LEU A 39 5.92 1.12 -4.57
C LEU A 39 5.39 1.84 -3.34
N TRP A 40 6.09 2.89 -2.93
CA TRP A 40 5.63 3.87 -1.96
C TRP A 40 5.18 5.13 -2.68
N PHE A 41 4.04 5.68 -2.27
CA PHE A 41 3.52 6.94 -2.78
C PHE A 41 3.16 7.88 -1.63
N SER A 42 3.56 9.15 -1.77
CA SER A 42 3.11 10.25 -0.91
C SER A 42 2.52 11.37 -1.77
N PRO A 43 1.20 11.65 -1.68
CA PRO A 43 0.58 12.71 -2.47
C PRO A 43 1.13 14.09 -2.08
N ARG A 44 1.15 15.01 -3.05
CA ARG A 44 1.39 16.44 -2.79
C ARG A 44 0.08 17.08 -2.31
N PRO A 45 0.03 17.75 -1.15
CA PRO A 45 -1.18 18.40 -0.67
C PRO A 45 -1.77 19.42 -1.64
N GLU A 46 -0.93 20.07 -2.45
CA GLU A 46 -1.32 21.13 -3.39
C GLU A 46 -1.88 20.59 -4.72
N ILE A 47 -1.58 19.32 -5.04
CA ILE A 47 -1.92 18.68 -6.30
C ILE A 47 -2.53 17.32 -5.99
N ALA A 48 -3.79 17.34 -5.56
CA ALA A 48 -4.53 16.11 -5.32
C ALA A 48 -4.59 15.26 -6.62
N PRO A 49 -4.48 13.93 -6.54
CA PRO A 49 -4.66 13.05 -7.69
C PRO A 49 -5.99 13.34 -8.40
N ASP A 50 -5.92 13.71 -9.68
CA ASP A 50 -7.13 14.04 -10.44
C ASP A 50 -7.95 12.77 -10.68
N THR A 51 -9.02 12.61 -9.90
CA THR A 51 -9.91 11.46 -9.99
C THR A 51 -10.67 11.38 -11.33
N SER A 52 -10.74 12.48 -12.10
CA SER A 52 -11.33 12.45 -13.45
C SER A 52 -10.40 11.80 -14.48
N ILE A 53 -9.07 11.87 -14.25
CA ILE A 53 -8.04 11.26 -15.11
C ILE A 53 -7.66 9.87 -14.61
N LEU A 54 -7.35 9.73 -13.32
CA LEU A 54 -6.85 8.49 -12.73
C LEU A 54 -7.96 7.55 -12.24
N GLY A 55 -9.21 8.00 -12.22
CA GLY A 55 -10.35 7.19 -11.80
C GLY A 55 -10.17 6.63 -10.39
N LEU A 56 -10.25 5.29 -10.29
CA LEU A 56 -10.05 4.58 -9.02
C LEU A 56 -8.65 4.81 -8.45
N LEU A 57 -7.60 4.81 -9.28
CA LEU A 57 -6.23 4.98 -8.81
C LEU A 57 -6.08 6.30 -8.05
N GLY A 58 -6.64 7.39 -8.56
CA GLY A 58 -6.60 8.69 -7.90
C GLY A 58 -7.30 8.69 -6.53
N ARG A 59 -8.38 7.92 -6.36
CA ARG A 59 -9.04 7.77 -5.05
C ARG A 59 -8.20 6.96 -4.06
N LEU A 60 -7.55 5.89 -4.53
CA LEU A 60 -6.71 5.03 -3.69
C LEU A 60 -5.47 5.77 -3.20
N THR A 61 -4.94 6.69 -4.02
CA THR A 61 -3.71 7.43 -3.74
C THR A 61 -3.95 8.82 -3.13
N ALA A 62 -5.17 9.11 -2.65
CA ALA A 62 -5.48 10.38 -2.00
C ALA A 62 -4.71 10.61 -0.67
N HIS A 63 -4.19 9.54 -0.06
CA HIS A 63 -3.35 9.55 1.14
C HIS A 63 -2.05 8.80 0.85
N PRO A 64 -0.99 8.97 1.68
CA PRO A 64 0.20 8.15 1.57
C PRO A 64 -0.15 6.66 1.51
N CYS A 65 0.51 5.88 0.66
CA CYS A 65 0.19 4.48 0.53
C CYS A 65 1.37 3.64 0.02
N LEU A 66 1.32 2.35 0.34
CA LEU A 66 2.13 1.32 -0.28
C LEU A 66 1.26 0.54 -1.27
N ILE A 67 1.79 0.28 -2.47
CA ILE A 67 1.12 -0.48 -3.51
C ILE A 67 1.96 -1.73 -3.82
N GLU A 68 1.36 -2.90 -3.66
CA GLU A 68 1.99 -4.21 -3.82
C GLU A 68 1.26 -4.98 -4.94
N PRO A 69 1.78 -4.97 -6.18
CA PRO A 69 1.19 -5.67 -7.30
C PRO A 69 1.60 -7.14 -7.34
N PHE A 70 0.62 -8.03 -7.47
CA PHE A 70 0.81 -9.47 -7.60
C PHE A 70 0.31 -9.98 -8.94
N ARG A 71 1.08 -10.86 -9.59
CA ARG A 71 0.70 -11.52 -10.85
C ARG A 71 -0.39 -12.58 -10.66
N ASN A 72 -0.48 -13.15 -9.47
CA ASN A 72 -1.44 -14.17 -9.07
C ASN A 72 -2.10 -13.73 -7.74
N ALA A 73 -3.11 -14.46 -7.27
CA ALA A 73 -3.60 -14.27 -5.91
C ALA A 73 -2.45 -14.46 -4.90
N PRO A 74 -2.18 -13.49 -4.01
CA PRO A 74 -1.14 -13.64 -3.01
C PRO A 74 -1.50 -14.72 -1.98
N THR A 75 -0.49 -15.44 -1.53
CA THR A 75 -0.58 -16.40 -0.42
C THR A 75 -0.76 -15.68 0.92
N ALA A 76 -1.17 -16.42 1.96
CA ALA A 76 -1.28 -15.87 3.31
C ALA A 76 0.05 -15.26 3.81
N SER A 77 1.19 -15.90 3.50
CA SER A 77 2.51 -15.40 3.91
C SER A 77 2.92 -14.12 3.16
N GLU A 78 2.55 -13.99 1.88
CA GLU A 78 2.75 -12.75 1.12
C GLU A 78 1.88 -11.61 1.67
N LEU A 79 0.64 -11.90 2.05
CA LEU A 79 -0.22 -10.92 2.73
C LEU A 79 0.35 -10.48 4.09
N GLU A 80 0.82 -11.43 4.91
CA GLU A 80 1.49 -11.13 6.18
C GLU A 80 2.74 -10.27 5.97
N SER A 81 3.51 -10.55 4.92
CA SER A 81 4.65 -9.73 4.49
C SER A 81 4.22 -8.30 4.15
N CYS A 82 3.15 -8.10 3.36
CA CYS A 82 2.64 -6.77 3.04
C CYS A 82 2.16 -6.02 4.29
N LEU A 83 1.47 -6.70 5.21
CA LEU A 83 1.04 -6.12 6.49
C LEU A 83 2.22 -5.72 7.37
N LEU A 84 3.26 -6.55 7.43
CA LEU A 84 4.50 -6.21 8.14
C LEU A 84 5.11 -4.91 7.58
N LYS A 85 5.25 -4.79 6.25
CA LYS A 85 5.76 -3.57 5.60
C LYS A 85 4.91 -2.34 5.98
N LEU A 86 3.58 -2.45 5.92
CA LEU A 86 2.65 -1.39 6.33
C LEU A 86 2.91 -0.93 7.77
N TYR A 87 2.94 -1.87 8.72
CA TYR A 87 3.09 -1.53 10.13
C TYR A 87 4.47 -0.96 10.44
N SER A 88 5.53 -1.46 9.81
CA SER A 88 6.88 -0.90 9.95
C SER A 88 6.92 0.57 9.54
N ILE A 89 6.36 0.92 8.37
CA ILE A 89 6.30 2.32 7.93
C ILE A 89 5.43 3.16 8.87
N ARG A 90 4.27 2.66 9.31
CA ARG A 90 3.41 3.39 10.26
C ARG A 90 4.12 3.68 11.59
N ILE A 91 4.92 2.72 12.09
CA ILE A 91 5.73 2.91 13.30
C ILE A 91 6.77 4.02 13.07
N ASP A 92 7.45 4.00 11.92
CA ASP A 92 8.45 5.01 11.60
C ASP A 92 7.83 6.41 11.42
N SER A 93 6.68 6.53 10.75
CA SER A 93 5.93 7.79 10.65
C SER A 93 5.54 8.35 12.02
N ARG A 94 5.12 7.48 12.95
CA ARG A 94 4.81 7.89 14.33
C ARG A 94 6.06 8.35 15.09
N ARG A 95 7.20 7.67 14.90
CA ARG A 95 8.48 8.06 15.51
C ARG A 95 8.97 9.41 14.98
N GLU A 96 8.84 9.63 13.69
CA GLU A 96 9.15 10.91 13.04
C GLU A 96 8.27 12.04 13.58
N ALA A 97 6.94 11.87 13.56
CA ALA A 97 6.01 12.86 14.10
C ALA A 97 6.29 13.19 15.58
N LYS A 98 6.62 12.18 16.40
CA LYS A 98 7.01 12.40 17.80
C LYS A 98 8.30 13.21 17.93
N ARG A 99 9.31 12.94 17.09
CA ARG A 99 10.58 13.70 17.07
C ARG A 99 10.35 15.15 16.67
N GLU A 100 9.46 15.39 15.70
CA GLU A 100 9.09 16.73 15.21
C GLU A 100 8.07 17.46 16.10
N LYS A 101 7.56 16.81 17.16
CA LYS A 101 6.45 17.29 18.00
C LYS A 101 5.21 17.68 17.19
N ARG A 102 4.97 16.96 16.08
CA ARG A 102 3.84 17.16 15.18
C ARG A 102 2.71 16.19 15.54
N PRO A 103 1.45 16.65 15.66
CA PRO A 103 0.33 15.73 15.78
C PRO A 103 0.20 14.90 14.50
N LEU A 104 -0.07 13.61 14.65
CA LEU A 104 -0.29 12.68 13.55
C LEU A 104 -1.59 11.93 13.82
N SER A 105 -2.61 12.17 13.00
CA SER A 105 -3.87 11.44 13.09
C SER A 105 -3.81 10.12 12.30
N ASP A 106 -4.76 9.23 12.56
CA ASP A 106 -4.79 7.93 11.87
C ASP A 106 -5.10 8.07 10.37
N GLU A 107 -5.80 9.13 9.95
CA GLU A 107 -6.07 9.45 8.53
C GLU A 107 -4.79 9.84 7.77
N GLN A 108 -3.75 10.31 8.49
CA GLN A 108 -2.47 10.66 7.90
C GLN A 108 -1.51 9.47 7.80
N LEU A 109 -1.90 8.31 8.33
CA LEU A 109 -1.10 7.10 8.23
C LEU A 109 -1.25 6.44 6.87
N PRO A 110 -0.18 5.81 6.35
CA PRO A 110 -0.26 5.21 5.04
C PRO A 110 -1.24 4.05 4.96
N HIS A 111 -1.86 3.89 3.80
CA HIS A 111 -2.72 2.76 3.44
C HIS A 111 -1.94 1.69 2.66
N LEU A 112 -2.40 0.43 2.73
CA LEU A 112 -1.88 -0.67 1.92
C LEU A 112 -2.88 -1.05 0.83
N TRP A 113 -2.40 -1.04 -0.41
CA TRP A 113 -3.15 -1.50 -1.58
C TRP A 113 -2.48 -2.72 -2.19
N ILE A 114 -3.21 -3.83 -2.23
CA ILE A 114 -2.78 -5.07 -2.85
C ILE A 114 -3.52 -5.19 -4.18
N LEU A 115 -2.76 -5.19 -5.29
CA LEU A 115 -3.33 -5.29 -6.63
C LEU A 115 -3.11 -6.71 -7.15
N THR A 116 -4.18 -7.47 -7.30
CA THR A 116 -4.11 -8.85 -7.80
C THR A 116 -5.16 -9.07 -8.88
N PRO A 117 -4.85 -9.80 -9.98
CA PRO A 117 -5.81 -10.02 -11.07
C PRO A 117 -6.95 -10.95 -10.68
N THR A 118 -6.82 -11.68 -9.57
CA THR A 118 -7.80 -12.68 -9.16
C THR A 118 -8.05 -12.63 -7.66
N ALA A 119 -9.30 -12.42 -7.27
CA ALA A 119 -9.79 -12.75 -5.94
C ALA A 119 -10.38 -14.16 -5.97
N SER A 120 -9.53 -15.18 -6.01
CA SER A 120 -10.00 -16.58 -5.99
C SER A 120 -10.79 -16.87 -4.70
N GLN A 121 -11.65 -17.88 -4.71
CA GLN A 121 -12.40 -18.27 -3.50
C GLN A 121 -11.47 -18.56 -2.32
N ASP A 122 -10.33 -19.19 -2.58
CA ASP A 122 -9.33 -19.46 -1.54
C ASP A 122 -8.66 -18.19 -1.04
N PHE A 123 -8.40 -17.21 -1.92
CA PHE A 123 -7.93 -15.89 -1.51
C PHE A 123 -8.94 -15.16 -0.62
N CYS A 124 -10.23 -15.21 -0.96
CA CYS A 124 -11.29 -14.64 -0.12
C CYS A 124 -11.33 -15.30 1.27
N LYS A 125 -11.21 -16.63 1.35
CA LYS A 125 -11.13 -17.35 2.63
C LYS A 125 -9.91 -16.94 3.45
N ILE A 126 -8.76 -16.73 2.81
CA ILE A 126 -7.55 -16.23 3.49
C ILE A 126 -7.81 -14.85 4.07
N LEU A 127 -8.39 -13.93 3.29
CA LEU A 127 -8.73 -12.58 3.76
C LEU A 127 -9.72 -12.61 4.92
N GLU A 128 -10.75 -13.44 4.85
CA GLU A 128 -11.71 -13.64 5.95
C GLU A 128 -11.03 -14.19 7.21
N ALA A 129 -10.18 -15.20 7.07
CA ALA A 129 -9.42 -15.76 8.19
C ALA A 129 -8.48 -14.71 8.82
N MET A 130 -7.79 -13.91 8.01
CA MET A 130 -6.94 -12.83 8.49
C MET A 130 -7.74 -11.74 9.21
N ARG A 131 -8.91 -11.37 8.66
CA ARG A 131 -9.83 -10.41 9.26
C ARG A 131 -10.30 -10.88 10.64
N LEU A 132 -10.69 -12.15 10.76
CA LEU A 132 -11.11 -12.76 12.03
C LEU A 132 -9.98 -12.75 13.06
N ARG A 133 -8.75 -13.11 12.66
CA ARG A 133 -7.56 -13.08 13.53
C ARG A 133 -7.23 -11.67 14.02
N ALA A 134 -7.45 -10.66 13.19
CA ALA A 134 -7.23 -9.25 13.54
C ALA A 134 -8.34 -8.66 14.45
N GLY A 135 -9.39 -9.44 14.78
CA GLY A 135 -10.52 -8.96 15.58
C GLY A 135 -11.40 -7.93 14.87
N LEU A 136 -11.26 -7.78 13.55
CA LEU A 136 -12.02 -6.82 12.76
C LEU A 136 -13.41 -7.40 12.43
N GLN A 137 -14.40 -7.12 13.26
CA GLN A 137 -15.78 -7.59 13.01
C GLN A 137 -16.37 -6.98 11.72
N GLY A 138 -17.28 -7.74 11.10
CA GLY A 138 -18.08 -7.38 9.93
C GLY A 138 -18.86 -6.08 10.10
N SER A 139 -18.38 -4.93 9.62
CA SER A 139 -19.31 -3.89 9.16
C SER A 139 -19.82 -4.28 7.77
N THR A 140 -20.72 -5.25 7.72
CA THR A 140 -21.65 -5.34 6.59
C THR A 140 -22.67 -4.23 6.84
N SER A 141 -22.37 -3.02 6.38
CA SER A 141 -23.43 -2.04 6.14
C SER A 141 -23.90 -2.20 4.70
N PRO A 142 -25.22 -2.14 4.48
CA PRO A 142 -25.87 -2.52 3.22
C PRO A 142 -25.52 -1.61 2.04
#